data_AF-W9YSD5-F1
#
_entry.id   AF-W9YSD5-F1
#
_cell.length_a   1.000
_cell.length_b   1.000
_cell.length_c   1.000
_cell.angle_alpha   90.00
_cell.angle_beta   90.00
_cell.angle_gamma   90.00
#
_symmetry.space_group_name_H-M   'P 1'
#
loop_
_entity.id
_entity.type
_entity.pdbx_description
1 polymer ?
#
loop_
_entity_poly.entity_id
_entity_poly.type
_entity_poly.pdbx_seq_one_letter_code
_entity_poly.pdbx_strand_id
1 'polypeptide(L)'
;MLVEHAADGLLAYSVHPGGIMTRLAEAMHQDTHSALTDNPALTGDTIAFLTHERRPWLAGRYLSCTRDMEELLAREDEISGSEKLKVRLVL
;
A
#
# COMPACT_ATOMS: atom_id res chain seq x y z
N MET A 1 -7.71 -10.42 9.17
CA MET A 1 -6.95 -9.39 9.90
C MET A 1 -7.78 -8.22 10.42
N LEU A 2 -8.32 -7.30 9.58
CA LEU A 2 -9.00 -6.12 10.15
C LEU A 2 -10.24 -6.47 10.97
N VAL A 3 -11.05 -7.42 10.50
CA VAL A 3 -12.27 -7.86 11.20
C VAL A 3 -11.98 -8.48 12.56
N GLU A 4 -10.81 -9.11 12.72
CA GLU A 4 -10.45 -9.86 13.93
C GLU A 4 -9.85 -8.96 15.00
N HIS A 5 -9.03 -7.99 14.62
CA HIS A 5 -8.24 -7.16 15.56
C HIS A 5 -8.58 -5.66 15.54
N ALA A 6 -9.63 -5.24 14.82
CA ALA A 6 -10.06 -3.85 14.85
C ALA A 6 -10.45 -3.37 16.26
N ALA A 7 -11.05 -4.25 17.08
CA ALA A 7 -11.40 -3.94 18.46
C ALA A 7 -10.16 -3.74 19.36
N ASP A 8 -9.05 -4.42 19.04
CA ASP A 8 -7.75 -4.22 19.69
C ASP A 8 -7.05 -2.94 19.19
N GLY A 9 -7.69 -2.22 18.27
CA GLY A 9 -7.18 -1.02 17.63
C GLY A 9 -6.17 -1.30 16.52
N LEU A 10 -5.88 -2.55 16.14
CA LEU A 10 -4.86 -2.86 15.13
C LEU A 10 -5.26 -2.29 13.76
N LEU A 11 -4.32 -1.56 13.14
CA LEU A 11 -4.46 -1.12 11.75
C LEU A 11 -3.72 -2.11 10.85
N ALA A 12 -4.39 -2.60 9.82
CA ALA A 12 -3.78 -3.41 8.78
C ALA A 12 -3.97 -2.76 7.42
N TYR A 13 -2.94 -2.85 6.58
CA TYR A 13 -2.91 -2.26 5.24
C TYR A 13 -2.49 -3.33 4.23
N SER A 14 -3.02 -3.26 3.01
CA SER A 14 -2.47 -4.01 1.88
C SER A 14 -1.59 -3.05 1.09
N VAL A 15 -0.33 -3.41 0.86
CA VAL A 15 0.63 -2.50 0.20
C VAL A 15 1.18 -3.17 -1.05
N HIS A 16 1.09 -2.48 -2.18
CA HIS A 16 1.89 -2.75 -3.35
C HIS A 16 3.21 -2.00 -3.25
N PRO A 17 4.34 -2.71 -3.13
CA PRO A 17 5.63 -2.10 -2.83
C PRO A 17 6.22 -1.31 -4.02
N GLY A 18 5.74 -1.55 -5.23
CA GLY A 18 6.37 -1.10 -6.48
C GLY A 18 7.07 -2.26 -7.21
N GLY A 19 7.52 -1.97 -8.43
CA GLY A 19 8.32 -2.88 -9.24
C GLY A 19 9.79 -2.75 -8.88
N ILE A 20 10.25 -3.49 -7.87
CA ILE A 20 11.63 -3.41 -7.37
C ILE A 20 12.40 -4.68 -7.75
N MET A 21 13.59 -4.53 -8.32
CA MET A 21 14.47 -5.66 -8.61
C MET A 21 15.12 -6.19 -7.32
N THR A 22 14.46 -7.18 -6.71
CA THR A 22 14.96 -7.88 -5.52
C THR A 22 15.67 -9.18 -5.89
N ARG A 23 16.41 -9.78 -4.94
CA ARG A 23 16.96 -11.14 -5.12
C ARG A 23 15.89 -12.19 -5.44
N LEU A 24 14.68 -12.03 -4.90
CA LEU A 24 13.56 -12.93 -5.22
C LEU A 24 13.10 -12.74 -6.67
N ALA A 25 13.13 -11.51 -7.17
CA ALA A 25 12.73 -11.19 -8.54
C ALA A 25 13.71 -11.72 -9.59
N GLU A 26 14.96 -12.05 -9.23
CA GLU A 26 15.94 -12.69 -10.12
C GLU A 26 15.43 -14.04 -10.67
N ALA A 27 14.54 -14.73 -9.96
CA ALA A 27 13.92 -15.97 -10.41
C ALA A 27 12.79 -15.76 -11.43
N MET A 28 12.32 -14.53 -11.65
CA MET A 28 11.31 -14.20 -12.66
C MET A 28 11.92 -14.20 -14.06
N HIS A 29 11.09 -14.34 -15.10
CA HIS A 29 11.55 -14.29 -16.49
C HIS A 29 12.25 -12.96 -16.79
N GLN A 30 13.42 -12.99 -17.43
CA GLN A 30 14.27 -11.82 -17.67
C GLN A 30 13.55 -10.68 -18.40
N ASP A 31 12.63 -10.99 -19.30
CA ASP A 31 11.84 -10.00 -20.04
C ASP A 31 10.99 -9.12 -19.10
N THR A 32 10.67 -9.61 -17.89
CA THR A 32 9.92 -8.85 -16.88
C THR A 32 10.79 -7.92 -16.05
N HIS A 33 12.12 -8.12 -16.00
CA HIS A 33 13.03 -7.33 -15.16
C HIS A 33 13.10 -5.86 -15.58
N SER A 34 12.90 -5.58 -16.88
CA SER A 34 12.88 -4.20 -17.41
C SER A 34 11.77 -3.33 -16.82
N ALA A 35 10.71 -3.93 -16.27
CA ALA A 35 9.61 -3.23 -15.60
C ALA A 35 9.87 -2.99 -14.10
N LEU A 36 10.95 -3.56 -13.54
CA LEU A 36 11.29 -3.45 -12.11
C LEU A 36 12.24 -2.28 -11.85
N THR A 37 11.77 -1.06 -12.13
CA THR A 37 12.58 0.17 -12.14
C THR A 37 12.51 0.98 -10.84
N ASP A 38 11.64 0.61 -9.91
CA ASP A 38 11.42 1.40 -8.70
C ASP A 38 12.59 1.26 -7.70
N ASN A 39 12.88 2.34 -6.99
CA ASN A 39 13.90 2.35 -5.95
C ASN A 39 13.37 1.66 -4.67
N PRO A 40 14.11 0.73 -4.05
CA PRO A 40 13.73 0.12 -2.77
C PRO A 40 13.37 1.12 -1.65
N ALA A 41 13.97 2.32 -1.66
CA ALA A 41 13.64 3.39 -0.71
C ALA A 41 12.17 3.81 -0.77
N LEU A 42 11.52 3.73 -1.95
CA LEU A 42 10.12 4.10 -2.14
C LEU A 42 9.19 3.31 -1.21
N THR A 43 9.37 1.98 -1.14
CA THR A 43 8.59 1.16 -0.21
C THR A 43 8.93 1.48 1.23
N GLY A 44 10.22 1.61 1.55
CA GLY A 44 10.69 1.90 2.91
C GLY A 44 10.10 3.19 3.48
N ASP A 45 10.18 4.26 2.70
CA ASP A 45 9.65 5.59 3.06
C ASP A 45 8.12 5.56 3.18
N THR A 46 7.42 4.81 2.32
CA THR A 46 5.97 4.62 2.45
C THR A 46 5.59 3.92 3.75
N ILE A 47 6.31 2.85 4.13
CA ILE A 47 6.03 2.15 5.40
C ILE A 47 6.34 3.04 6.60
N ALA A 48 7.44 3.80 6.55
CA ALA A 48 7.74 4.80 7.57
C ALA A 48 6.62 5.85 7.68
N PHE A 49 6.15 6.39 6.56
CA PHE A 49 5.01 7.32 6.50
C PHE A 49 3.73 6.74 7.14
N LEU A 50 3.37 5.50 6.80
CA LEU A 50 2.16 4.83 7.32
C LEU A 50 2.23 4.50 8.81
N THR A 51 3.44 4.30 9.35
CA THR A 51 3.65 3.94 10.75
C THR A 51 3.98 5.15 11.63
N HIS A 52 4.40 6.27 11.05
CA HIS A 52 4.74 7.50 11.76
C HIS A 52 3.54 8.14 12.48
N GLU A 53 2.36 8.09 11.86
CA GLU A 53 1.13 8.65 12.41
C GLU A 53 -0.03 7.66 12.22
N ARG A 54 -0.85 7.52 13.26
CA ARG A 54 -1.98 6.60 13.26
C ARG A 54 -3.13 7.17 12.43
N ARG A 55 -3.45 6.52 11.31
CA ARG A 55 -4.51 6.94 10.37
C ARG A 55 -5.60 5.86 10.21
N PRO A 56 -6.59 5.79 11.13
CA PRO A 56 -7.63 4.76 11.11
C PRO A 56 -8.45 4.72 9.81
N TRP A 57 -8.58 5.84 9.10
CA TRP A 57 -9.32 5.89 7.84
C TRP A 57 -8.63 5.12 6.69
N LEU A 58 -7.33 4.84 6.79
CA LEU A 58 -6.61 3.99 5.83
C LEU A 58 -6.73 2.49 6.12
N ALA A 59 -7.30 2.11 7.27
CA ALA A 59 -7.43 0.73 7.71
C ALA A 59 -8.16 -0.13 6.67
N GLY A 60 -7.55 -1.26 6.30
CA GLY A 60 -8.12 -2.25 5.39
C GLY A 60 -8.13 -1.85 3.92
N ARG A 61 -7.47 -0.73 3.58
CA ARG A 61 -7.35 -0.25 2.20
C ARG A 61 -6.05 -0.74 1.55
N TYR A 62 -6.08 -0.80 0.23
CA TYR A 62 -4.96 -1.09 -0.64
C TYR A 62 -4.24 0.20 -1.02
N LEU A 63 -2.93 0.22 -0.81
CA LEU A 63 -2.06 1.36 -1.04
C LEU A 63 -0.96 0.95 -2.02
N SER A 64 -0.60 1.86 -2.92
CA SER A 64 0.52 1.68 -3.83
C SER A 64 1.62 2.64 -3.43
N CYS A 65 2.82 2.13 -3.14
CA CYS A 65 3.97 2.97 -2.80
C CYS A 65 4.38 3.90 -3.95
N THR A 66 3.99 3.58 -5.18
CA THR A 66 4.22 4.40 -6.38
C THR A 66 3.27 5.59 -6.53
N ARG A 67 2.34 5.80 -5.58
CA ARG A 67 1.45 6.95 -5.54
C ARG A 67 2.03 8.01 -4.62
N ASP A 68 1.73 9.27 -4.92
CA ASP A 68 2.11 10.41 -4.09
C ASP A 68 1.35 10.39 -2.74
N MET A 69 2.08 10.49 -1.63
CA MET A 69 1.50 10.42 -0.29
C MET A 69 0.81 11.73 0.12
N GLU A 70 1.24 12.89 -0.39
CA GLU A 70 0.56 14.16 -0.17
C GLU A 70 -0.78 14.19 -0.91
N GLU A 71 -0.82 13.68 -2.14
CA GLU A 71 -2.08 13.50 -2.89
C GLU A 71 -3.04 12.56 -2.14
N LEU A 72 -2.52 11.46 -1.56
CA LEU A 72 -3.31 10.54 -0.76
C LEU A 72 -3.97 11.24 0.44
N LEU A 73 -3.22 12.07 1.17
CA LEU A 73 -3.71 12.83 2.32
C LEU A 73 -4.74 13.89 1.91
N ALA A 74 -4.50 14.60 0.82
CA ALA A 74 -5.42 15.61 0.29
C ALA A 74 -6.80 15.03 -0.10
N ARG A 75 -6.88 13.70 -0.28
CA ARG A 75 -8.09 12.98 -0.70
C ARG A 75 -8.74 12.18 0.45
N GLU A 76 -8.39 12.46 1.71
CA GLU A 76 -8.94 11.77 2.88
C GLU A 76 -10.47 11.76 2.89
N ASP A 77 -11.12 12.91 2.73
CA ASP A 77 -12.60 13.01 2.74
C ASP A 77 -13.24 12.16 1.64
N GLU A 78 -12.66 12.17 0.45
CA GLU A 78 -13.12 11.38 -0.71
C GLU A 78 -13.00 9.88 -0.44
N ILE A 79 -11.88 9.45 0.17
CA ILE A 79 -11.55 8.04 0.41
C ILE A 79 -12.29 7.49 1.63
N SER A 80 -12.47 8.30 2.67
CA SER A 80 -13.15 7.93 3.91
C SER A 80 -14.68 7.92 3.74
N GLY A 81 -15.22 8.88 2.98
CA GLY A 81 -16.64 8.97 2.65
C GLY A 81 -17.14 7.95 1.62
N SER A 82 -16.25 7.10 1.08
CA SER A 82 -16.59 6.06 0.12
C SER A 82 -15.82 4.76 0.37
N GLU A 83 -16.12 3.73 -0.42
CA GLU A 83 -15.43 2.43 -0.35
C GLU A 83 -14.17 2.39 -1.23
N LYS A 84 -13.60 3.55 -1.59
CA LYS A 84 -12.39 3.64 -2.42
C LYS A 84 -11.21 2.93 -1.76
N LEU A 85 -10.35 2.39 -2.63
CA LEU A 85 -9.14 1.64 -2.26
C LEU A 85 -9.41 0.33 -1.49
N LYS A 86 -10.66 -0.08 -1.30
CA LYS A 86 -10.96 -1.42 -0.77
C LYS A 86 -11.01 -2.42 -1.92
N VAL A 87 -10.18 -3.45 -1.83
CA VAL A 87 -10.21 -4.56 -2.79
C VAL A 87 -11.46 -5.39 -2.55
N ARG A 88 -12.24 -5.60 -3.61
CA ARG A 88 -13.45 -6.44 -3.60
C ARG A 88 -13.37 -7.43 -4.75
N LEU A 89 -13.63 -8.69 -4.44
CA LEU A 89 -13.84 -9.72 -5.43
C LEU A 89 -15.35 -9.78 -5.71
N VAL A 90 -15.70 -9.81 -6.99
CA VAL A 90 -17.07 -9.97 -7.46
C VAL A 90 -17.07 -11.19 -8.37
N LEU A 91 -18.10 -12.04 -8.23
CA LEU A 91 -18.34 -13.20 -9.09
C LEU A 91 -19.23 -12.82 -10.27
#